data_AF-A0A1X6X613-F1
#
_entry.id   AF-A0A1X6X613-F1
#
_cell.length_a   1.000
_cell.length_b   1.000
_cell.length_c   1.000
_cell.angle_alpha   90.00
_cell.angle_beta   90.00
_cell.angle_gamma   90.00
#
_symmetry.space_group_name_H-M   'P 1'
#
loop_
_entity.id
_entity.type
_entity.pdbx_description
1 polymer ?
#
loop_
_entity_poly.entity_id
_entity_poly.type
_entity_poly.pdbx_seq_one_letter_code
_entity_poly.pdbx_strand_id
1 'polypeptide(L)'
;MLAARRAVTALLAPALAAVLILAGAGPASARVDRTGVYSLSYSSDLVYASTACDCFYTLDYAGWRDLGFPAARRASSDFVKYPWSPSIYAVTYFGPDRDDWMWEKIEYDEWTRAGKPAPRIAGWIEGSYYYRLELNSDIFVLAPDGTRHRLTPQEWAAAGYPAPEVRRNEGLVKLSWSGDILMLTDVAAGQGYKLSYGDWRDLSFPTPMSVTRISGDRVFRYASSPDIYYQGAGITVKLTGAQWAAMGYPSPQVI
;
A
#
# COMPACT_ATOMS: atom_id res chain seq x y z
N MET A 1 -58.96 37.17 -41.95
CA MET A 1 -58.94 38.35 -42.83
C MET A 1 -57.51 38.56 -43.30
N LEU A 2 -57.33 38.67 -44.62
CA LEU A 2 -56.16 39.09 -45.41
C LEU A 2 -54.81 38.35 -45.16
N ALA A 3 -54.31 37.48 -46.04
CA ALA A 3 -53.85 37.65 -47.43
C ALA A 3 -52.34 38.00 -47.55
N ALA A 4 -51.62 37.19 -48.35
CA ALA A 4 -50.45 37.47 -49.21
C ALA A 4 -49.38 36.36 -49.08
N ARG A 5 -49.27 35.43 -50.04
CA ARG A 5 -48.59 35.49 -51.35
C ARG A 5 -47.05 35.33 -51.30
N ARG A 6 -46.64 34.16 -51.79
CA ARG A 6 -45.65 33.89 -52.87
C ARG A 6 -44.16 34.23 -52.69
N ALA A 7 -43.39 33.13 -52.76
CA ALA A 7 -42.38 32.80 -53.79
C ALA A 7 -40.92 33.29 -53.64
N VAL A 8 -40.06 32.26 -53.46
CA VAL A 8 -38.85 31.92 -54.24
C VAL A 8 -37.91 33.06 -54.63
N THR A 9 -36.68 33.03 -54.12
CA THR A 9 -35.46 33.08 -54.96
C THR A 9 -34.27 32.49 -54.20
N ALA A 10 -33.63 31.48 -54.80
CA ALA A 10 -32.36 30.93 -54.37
C ALA A 10 -31.21 31.81 -54.88
N LEU A 11 -30.17 32.02 -54.07
CA LEU A 11 -28.83 32.36 -54.53
C LEU A 11 -27.82 31.58 -53.68
N LEU A 12 -27.22 30.56 -54.31
CA LEU A 12 -26.04 29.86 -53.86
C LEU A 12 -24.83 30.78 -54.05
N ALA A 13 -24.05 30.99 -53.00
CA ALA A 13 -22.70 31.53 -53.08
C ALA A 13 -21.75 30.52 -52.41
N PRO A 14 -20.67 30.05 -53.08
CA PRO A 14 -19.66 29.23 -52.43
C PRO A 14 -18.67 30.16 -51.70
N ALA A 15 -18.76 30.22 -50.37
CA ALA A 15 -17.74 30.88 -49.55
C ALA A 15 -16.55 29.93 -49.35
N LEU A 16 -15.42 30.29 -49.96
CA LEU A 16 -14.12 29.67 -49.74
C LEU A 16 -13.61 29.93 -48.31
N ALA A 17 -12.91 28.94 -47.78
CA ALA A 17 -12.48 28.77 -46.39
C ALA A 17 -11.45 29.80 -45.86
N ALA A 18 -11.48 29.98 -44.53
CA ALA A 18 -10.29 30.13 -43.69
C ALA A 18 -10.66 29.79 -42.24
N VAL A 19 -10.61 28.51 -41.87
CA VAL A 19 -10.62 28.12 -40.45
C VAL A 19 -9.18 28.26 -39.96
N LEU A 20 -8.89 29.37 -39.28
CA LEU A 20 -7.70 29.47 -38.44
C LEU A 20 -7.88 28.48 -37.28
N ILE A 21 -7.26 27.31 -37.37
CA ILE A 21 -7.02 26.48 -36.19
C ILE A 21 -5.89 27.19 -35.43
N LEU A 22 -6.27 28.11 -34.53
CA LEU A 22 -5.39 28.51 -33.44
C LEU A 22 -5.18 27.26 -32.59
N ALA A 23 -4.11 26.53 -32.86
CA ALA A 23 -3.50 25.64 -31.90
C ALA A 23 -3.03 26.54 -30.74
N GLY A 24 -3.94 26.80 -29.80
CA GLY A 24 -3.59 27.41 -28.54
C GLY A 24 -2.61 26.46 -27.90
N ALA A 25 -1.32 26.84 -27.90
CA ALA A 25 -0.39 26.34 -26.91
C ALA A 25 -1.05 26.65 -25.57
N GLY A 26 -1.61 25.62 -24.92
CA GLY A 26 -2.07 25.74 -23.55
C GLY A 26 -0.92 26.33 -22.74
N PRO A 27 -1.19 27.20 -21.75
CA PRO A 27 -0.12 27.71 -20.91
C PRO A 27 0.65 26.50 -20.37
N ALA A 28 1.94 26.41 -20.73
CA ALA A 28 2.83 25.51 -20.02
C ALA A 28 2.74 25.95 -18.56
N SER A 29 2.13 25.14 -17.71
CA SER A 29 2.14 25.39 -16.28
C SER A 29 3.60 25.54 -15.88
N ALA A 30 4.02 26.77 -15.59
CA ALA A 30 5.37 27.04 -15.17
C ALA A 30 5.56 26.32 -13.83
N ARG A 31 6.32 25.22 -13.85
CA ARG A 31 6.66 24.48 -12.63
C ARG A 31 7.36 25.46 -11.70
N VAL A 32 6.87 25.56 -10.46
CA VAL A 32 7.53 26.38 -9.44
C VAL A 32 8.95 25.87 -9.28
N ASP A 33 9.95 26.75 -9.44
CA ASP A 33 11.34 26.36 -9.23
C ASP A 33 11.60 26.14 -7.74
N ARG A 34 11.49 24.87 -7.35
CA ARG A 34 11.80 24.37 -6.01
C ARG A 34 13.29 24.11 -5.81
N THR A 35 14.15 24.41 -6.78
CA THR A 35 15.58 24.12 -6.67
C THR A 35 16.19 24.94 -5.53
N GLY A 36 16.94 24.30 -4.64
CA GLY A 36 17.69 24.98 -3.59
C GLY A 36 17.79 24.19 -2.29
N VAL A 37 18.43 24.83 -1.29
CA VAL A 37 18.66 24.26 0.04
C VAL A 37 17.54 24.65 0.99
N TYR A 38 17.09 23.67 1.78
CA TYR A 38 16.02 23.81 2.74
C TYR A 38 16.40 23.29 4.11
N SER A 39 15.89 23.94 5.14
CA SER A 39 15.95 23.45 6.52
C SER A 39 14.59 22.88 6.93
N LEU A 40 14.59 21.76 7.64
CA LEU A 40 13.39 21.08 8.10
C LEU A 40 13.00 21.52 9.51
N SER A 41 11.71 21.42 9.85
CA SER A 41 11.22 21.79 11.20
C SER A 41 11.53 20.72 12.26
N TYR A 42 11.76 19.47 11.82
CA TYR A 42 11.93 18.30 12.67
C TYR A 42 13.35 17.70 12.62
N SER A 43 14.21 18.15 11.70
CA SER A 43 15.62 17.71 11.59
C SER A 43 16.59 18.90 11.63
N SER A 44 17.83 18.65 12.07
CA SER A 44 18.95 19.60 11.91
C SER A 44 19.56 19.58 10.52
N ASP A 45 19.20 18.59 9.70
CA ASP A 45 19.80 18.39 8.40
C ASP A 45 19.29 19.40 7.38
N LEU A 46 20.13 19.68 6.39
CA LEU A 46 19.76 20.45 5.21
C LEU A 46 19.36 19.48 4.09
N VAL A 47 18.30 19.82 3.37
CA VAL A 47 17.86 19.07 2.19
C VAL A 47 18.05 19.92 0.96
N TYR A 48 18.65 19.35 -0.09
CA TYR A 48 18.63 19.94 -1.42
C TYR A 48 17.48 19.35 -2.23
N ALA A 49 16.58 20.21 -2.69
CA ALA A 49 15.58 19.85 -3.68
C ALA A 49 16.10 20.25 -5.06
N SER A 50 15.98 19.37 -6.05
CA SER A 50 16.42 19.63 -7.42
C SER A 50 15.32 19.30 -8.43
N THR A 51 14.94 20.30 -9.22
CA THR A 51 13.98 20.13 -10.32
C THR A 51 14.57 19.33 -11.49
N ALA A 52 15.90 19.30 -11.64
CA ALA A 52 16.58 18.66 -12.77
C ALA A 52 16.52 17.12 -12.72
N CYS A 53 16.63 16.52 -11.53
CA CYS A 53 16.49 15.08 -11.30
C CYS A 53 15.12 14.69 -10.71
N ASP A 54 14.29 15.67 -10.38
CA ASP A 54 13.06 15.47 -9.64
C ASP A 54 13.26 14.77 -8.27
N CYS A 55 14.34 15.13 -7.57
CA CYS A 55 14.81 14.41 -6.40
C CYS A 55 15.14 15.31 -5.20
N PHE A 56 15.17 14.69 -4.03
CA PHE A 56 15.59 15.28 -2.76
C PHE A 56 16.74 14.47 -2.18
N TYR A 57 17.71 15.14 -1.57
CA TYR A 57 18.74 14.45 -0.79
C TYR A 57 19.25 15.32 0.34
N THR A 58 19.64 14.65 1.42
CA THR A 58 20.27 15.28 2.56
C THR A 58 21.66 15.79 2.17
N LEU A 59 21.97 17.03 2.55
CA LEU A 59 23.27 17.64 2.40
C LEU A 59 24.06 17.50 3.69
N ASP A 60 25.26 16.93 3.58
CA ASP A 60 26.29 17.12 4.59
C ASP A 60 26.99 18.48 4.41
N TYR A 61 27.94 18.77 5.30
CA TYR A 61 28.68 20.03 5.24
C TYR A 61 29.48 20.19 3.94
N ALA A 62 30.04 19.10 3.39
CA ALA A 62 30.84 19.14 2.18
C ALA A 62 29.95 19.47 0.97
N GLY A 63 28.80 18.80 0.82
CA GLY A 63 27.82 19.10 -0.22
C GLY A 63 27.28 20.53 -0.13
N TRP A 64 26.99 21.02 1.08
CA TRP A 64 26.55 22.41 1.26
C TRP A 64 27.64 23.44 0.90
N ARG A 65 28.90 23.16 1.25
CA ARG A 65 30.07 23.97 0.84
C ARG A 65 30.25 23.98 -0.67
N ASP A 66 30.14 22.83 -1.31
CA ASP A 66 30.36 22.68 -2.75
C ASP A 66 29.29 23.42 -3.57
N LEU A 67 28.09 23.63 -2.98
CA LEU A 67 27.05 24.52 -3.50
C LEU A 67 27.30 26.02 -3.22
N GLY A 68 28.36 26.36 -2.49
CA GLY A 68 28.70 27.74 -2.13
C GLY A 68 27.98 28.28 -0.88
N PHE A 69 27.56 27.39 0.04
CA PHE A 69 26.81 27.74 1.25
C PHE A 69 25.56 28.59 1.01
N PRO A 70 24.66 28.20 0.07
CA PRO A 70 23.42 28.93 -0.14
C PRO A 70 22.60 28.96 1.16
N ALA A 71 21.96 30.09 1.45
CA ALA A 71 21.10 30.23 2.61
C ALA A 71 19.93 29.23 2.54
N ALA A 72 19.72 28.47 3.60
CA ALA A 72 18.65 27.49 3.66
C ALA A 72 17.28 28.19 3.83
N ARG A 73 16.31 27.79 3.00
CA ARG A 73 14.90 28.21 3.14
C ARG A 73 14.18 27.28 4.10
N ARG A 74 13.42 27.82 5.05
CA ARG A 74 12.61 26.95 5.93
C ARG A 74 11.45 26.34 5.15
N ALA A 75 11.39 25.02 5.08
CA ALA A 75 10.26 24.31 4.51
C ALA A 75 9.11 24.18 5.53
N SER A 76 7.87 24.23 5.05
CA SER A 76 6.68 23.94 5.87
C SER A 76 6.46 22.43 5.92
N SER A 77 5.97 21.93 7.05
CA SER A 77 5.66 20.51 7.23
C SER A 77 4.29 20.30 7.87
N ASP A 78 3.52 19.34 7.36
CA ASP A 78 2.38 18.72 8.07
C ASP A 78 2.83 17.41 8.70
N PHE A 79 2.10 16.92 9.70
CA PHE A 79 2.41 15.67 10.40
C PHE A 79 1.19 14.79 10.38
N VAL A 80 1.33 13.57 9.87
CA VAL A 80 0.23 12.64 9.68
C VAL A 80 0.53 11.29 10.29
N LYS A 81 -0.53 10.54 10.57
CA LYS A 81 -0.43 9.13 10.94
C LYS A 81 -1.68 8.37 10.51
N TYR A 82 -1.56 7.06 10.44
CA TYR A 82 -2.75 6.21 10.34
C TYR A 82 -3.51 6.16 11.67
N PRO A 83 -4.83 5.89 11.66
CA PRO A 83 -5.60 5.73 12.89
C PRO A 83 -5.16 4.50 13.71
N TRP A 84 -4.61 3.48 13.05
CA TRP A 84 -4.20 2.20 13.64
C TRP A 84 -2.70 2.10 13.96
N SER A 85 -1.88 3.09 13.57
CA SER A 85 -0.42 3.07 13.79
C SER A 85 0.02 4.22 14.71
N PRO A 86 1.01 3.99 15.59
CA PRO A 86 1.66 5.06 16.33
C PRO A 86 2.70 5.82 15.48
N SER A 87 3.16 5.27 14.36
CA SER A 87 4.16 5.90 13.48
C SER A 87 3.67 7.25 12.98
N ILE A 88 4.50 8.28 13.12
CA ILE A 88 4.24 9.64 12.61
C ILE A 88 5.08 9.85 11.36
N TYR A 89 4.48 10.48 10.36
CA TYR A 89 5.13 10.85 9.12
C TYR A 89 5.08 12.36 8.94
N ALA A 90 6.22 12.96 8.64
CA ALA A 90 6.29 14.35 8.22
C ALA A 90 6.02 14.46 6.71
N VAL A 91 5.24 15.45 6.32
CA VAL A 91 4.97 15.83 4.93
C VAL A 91 5.57 17.21 4.70
N THR A 92 6.74 17.26 4.09
CA THR A 92 7.46 18.51 3.85
C THR A 92 7.14 19.05 2.46
N TYR A 93 6.71 20.31 2.41
CA TYR A 93 6.26 20.98 1.19
C TYR A 93 7.39 21.80 0.56
N PHE A 94 7.86 21.40 -0.62
CA PHE A 94 8.82 22.18 -1.42
C PHE A 94 8.17 22.94 -2.58
N GLY A 95 6.93 22.58 -2.91
CA GLY A 95 6.10 23.17 -3.96
C GLY A 95 4.61 22.91 -3.72
N PRO A 96 3.73 23.46 -4.56
CA PRO A 96 2.28 23.29 -4.42
C PRO A 96 1.80 21.88 -4.80
N ASP A 97 2.53 21.21 -5.69
CA ASP A 97 2.15 19.91 -6.24
C ASP A 97 2.63 18.77 -5.34
N ARG A 98 1.86 17.67 -5.28
CA ARG A 98 2.16 16.54 -4.39
C ARG A 98 3.49 15.85 -4.71
N ASP A 99 3.89 15.83 -5.98
CA ASP A 99 5.19 15.30 -6.43
C ASP A 99 6.35 16.18 -5.92
N ASP A 100 6.04 17.39 -5.45
CA ASP A 100 7.00 18.27 -4.80
C ASP A 100 7.07 18.07 -3.28
N TRP A 101 6.39 17.08 -2.73
CA TRP A 101 6.36 16.82 -1.29
C TRP A 101 7.29 15.66 -0.93
N MET A 102 7.96 15.78 0.22
CA MET A 102 8.74 14.69 0.79
C MET A 102 7.99 14.10 1.97
N TRP A 103 7.92 12.78 2.00
CA TRP A 103 7.25 12.02 3.04
C TRP A 103 8.28 11.18 3.78
N GLU A 104 8.34 11.36 5.08
CA GLU A 104 9.37 10.73 5.90
C GLU A 104 8.77 10.26 7.21
N LYS A 105 9.05 9.00 7.60
CA LYS A 105 8.74 8.56 8.96
C LYS A 105 9.73 9.23 9.90
N ILE A 106 9.19 9.86 10.94
CA ILE A 106 10.00 10.55 11.93
C ILE A 106 9.99 9.81 13.27
N GLU A 107 11.09 9.93 13.99
CA GLU A 107 11.25 9.40 15.33
C GLU A 107 10.80 10.39 16.41
N TYR A 108 10.76 9.94 17.67
CA TYR A 108 10.22 10.73 18.78
C TYR A 108 10.98 12.03 19.04
N ASP A 109 12.31 12.02 18.86
CA ASP A 109 13.17 13.18 19.04
C ASP A 109 12.95 14.22 17.94
N GLU A 110 12.75 13.79 16.69
CA GLU A 110 12.41 14.65 15.56
C GLU A 110 11.01 15.28 15.73
N TRP A 111 10.02 14.48 16.14
CA TRP A 111 8.69 15.00 16.48
C TRP A 111 8.75 15.99 17.67
N THR A 112 9.62 15.73 18.65
CA THR A 112 9.86 16.65 19.76
C THR A 112 10.52 17.95 19.29
N ARG A 113 11.51 17.88 18.39
CA ARG A 113 12.16 19.04 17.77
C ARG A 113 11.16 19.91 17.01
N ALA A 114 10.18 19.30 16.34
CA ALA A 114 9.07 19.98 15.69
C ALA A 114 8.08 20.66 16.64
N GLY A 115 8.21 20.47 17.97
CA GLY A 115 7.30 21.00 18.97
C GLY A 115 6.08 20.11 19.27
N LYS A 116 6.15 18.82 18.91
CA LYS A 116 5.09 17.82 19.13
C LYS A 116 3.72 18.21 18.55
N PRO A 117 3.65 18.63 17.28
CA PRO A 117 2.38 18.93 16.64
C PRO A 117 1.46 17.70 16.67
N ALA A 118 0.17 17.92 16.92
CA ALA A 118 -0.82 16.85 16.90
C ALA A 118 -0.95 16.28 15.48
N PRO A 119 -0.61 14.98 15.24
CA PRO A 119 -0.66 14.44 13.89
C PRO A 119 -2.09 14.30 13.39
N ARG A 120 -2.34 14.72 12.14
CA ARG A 120 -3.61 14.51 11.46
C ARG A 120 -3.77 13.04 11.08
N ILE A 121 -4.99 12.53 11.20
CA ILE A 121 -5.30 11.17 10.72
C ILE A 121 -5.35 11.17 9.20
N ALA A 122 -4.61 10.25 8.59
CA ALA A 122 -4.59 10.00 7.17
C ALA A 122 -5.02 8.57 6.87
N GLY A 123 -5.91 8.40 5.89
CA GLY A 123 -6.27 7.09 5.37
C GLY A 123 -5.21 6.52 4.43
N TRP A 124 -4.32 7.36 3.90
CA TRP A 124 -3.25 7.01 2.97
C TRP A 124 -2.03 7.93 3.17
N ILE A 125 -0.84 7.37 3.02
CA ILE A 125 0.48 8.04 3.15
C ILE A 125 1.34 7.59 1.94
N GLU A 126 2.21 8.46 1.40
CA GLU A 126 3.05 8.13 0.23
C GLU A 126 3.83 6.84 0.42
N GLY A 127 3.71 5.92 -0.54
CA GLY A 127 4.22 4.54 -0.45
C GLY A 127 3.25 3.51 0.14
N SER A 128 2.04 3.87 0.57
CA SER A 128 1.04 2.86 1.01
C SER A 128 0.66 1.95 -0.15
N TYR A 129 0.57 0.66 0.13
CA TYR A 129 0.14 -0.35 -0.84
C TYR A 129 -1.03 -1.17 -0.29
N TYR A 130 -2.17 -1.17 -0.99
CA TYR A 130 -3.36 -1.91 -0.60
C TYR A 130 -3.48 -3.21 -1.36
N TYR A 131 -3.78 -4.29 -0.64
CA TYR A 131 -3.90 -5.60 -1.24
C TYR A 131 -4.94 -6.48 -0.54
N ARG A 132 -5.36 -7.54 -1.23
CA ARG A 132 -6.06 -8.67 -0.65
C ARG A 132 -5.38 -9.96 -1.08
N LEU A 133 -5.51 -10.99 -0.26
CA LEU A 133 -5.04 -12.33 -0.62
C LEU A 133 -6.11 -13.03 -1.47
N GLU A 134 -5.73 -13.99 -2.30
CA GLU A 134 -6.68 -14.68 -3.18
C GLU A 134 -7.77 -15.41 -2.38
N LEU A 135 -7.38 -16.08 -1.29
CA LEU A 135 -8.30 -16.87 -0.46
C LEU A 135 -9.08 -16.06 0.59
N ASN A 136 -8.80 -14.76 0.75
CA ASN A 136 -9.38 -13.94 1.82
C ASN A 136 -10.03 -12.67 1.26
N SER A 137 -11.17 -12.28 1.80
CA SER A 137 -11.87 -11.04 1.42
C SER A 137 -11.42 -9.81 2.21
N ASP A 138 -10.61 -10.00 3.26
CA ASP A 138 -10.04 -8.92 4.05
C ASP A 138 -9.11 -8.05 3.19
N ILE A 139 -9.18 -6.72 3.40
CA ILE A 139 -8.28 -5.76 2.77
C ILE A 139 -7.14 -5.43 3.72
N PHE A 140 -5.93 -5.42 3.19
CA PHE A 140 -4.72 -5.08 3.91
C PHE A 140 -4.10 -3.82 3.34
N VAL A 141 -3.35 -3.11 4.18
CA VAL A 141 -2.42 -2.06 3.79
C VAL A 141 -1.02 -2.45 4.25
N LEU A 142 -0.05 -2.26 3.37
CA LEU A 142 1.37 -2.20 3.69
C LEU A 142 1.73 -0.71 3.78
N ALA A 143 2.06 -0.24 4.98
CA ALA A 143 2.54 1.11 5.20
C ALA A 143 3.96 1.29 4.62
N PRO A 144 4.39 2.54 4.41
CA PRO A 144 5.73 2.84 3.89
C PRO A 144 6.86 2.31 4.78
N ASP A 145 6.62 2.15 6.08
CA ASP A 145 7.56 1.55 7.03
C ASP A 145 7.55 0.02 7.07
N GLY A 146 6.84 -0.63 6.14
CA GLY A 146 6.73 -2.08 6.03
C GLY A 146 5.70 -2.72 6.98
N THR A 147 5.03 -1.94 7.81
CA THR A 147 3.97 -2.46 8.70
C THR A 147 2.77 -2.92 7.88
N ARG A 148 2.28 -4.13 8.15
CA ARG A 148 1.07 -4.67 7.54
C ARG A 148 -0.09 -4.52 8.51
N HIS A 149 -1.25 -4.10 8.01
CA HIS A 149 -2.46 -3.97 8.83
C HIS A 149 -3.69 -4.39 8.04
N ARG A 150 -4.57 -5.17 8.65
CA ARG A 150 -5.90 -5.44 8.10
C ARG A 150 -6.82 -4.26 8.36
N LEU A 151 -7.35 -3.68 7.29
CA LEU A 151 -8.29 -2.57 7.37
C LEU A 151 -9.67 -3.06 7.79
N THR A 152 -10.23 -2.37 8.77
CA THR A 152 -11.68 -2.39 9.02
C THR A 152 -12.43 -1.68 7.88
N PRO A 153 -13.75 -1.91 7.74
CA PRO A 153 -14.56 -1.18 6.75
C PRO A 153 -14.47 0.35 6.89
N GLN A 154 -14.38 0.85 8.13
CA GLN A 154 -14.26 2.29 8.40
C GLN A 154 -12.89 2.84 7.98
N GLU A 155 -11.82 2.10 8.21
CA GLU A 155 -10.47 2.53 7.80
C GLU A 155 -10.32 2.51 6.28
N TRP A 156 -10.88 1.49 5.60
CA TRP A 156 -10.87 1.44 4.14
C TRP A 156 -11.72 2.56 3.52
N ALA A 157 -12.86 2.90 4.14
CA ALA A 157 -13.66 4.06 3.75
C ALA A 157 -12.89 5.39 3.95
N ALA A 158 -12.18 5.54 5.08
CA ALA A 158 -11.34 6.70 5.34
C ALA A 158 -10.15 6.83 4.38
N ALA A 159 -9.68 5.71 3.82
CA ALA A 159 -8.69 5.68 2.74
C ALA A 159 -9.27 6.03 1.37
N GLY A 160 -10.60 6.16 1.23
CA GLY A 160 -11.27 6.51 -0.02
C GLY A 160 -11.58 5.30 -0.91
N TYR A 161 -11.70 4.10 -0.34
CA TYR A 161 -11.95 2.86 -1.08
C TYR A 161 -10.97 2.57 -2.23
N PRO A 162 -9.64 2.64 -1.98
CA PRO A 162 -8.66 2.28 -2.99
C PRO A 162 -8.89 0.84 -3.46
N ALA A 163 -8.80 0.62 -4.77
CA ALA A 163 -8.87 -0.71 -5.34
C ALA A 163 -7.65 -1.52 -4.90
N PRO A 164 -7.83 -2.64 -4.16
CA PRO A 164 -6.70 -3.44 -3.70
C PRO A 164 -6.14 -4.30 -4.83
N GLU A 165 -4.82 -4.45 -4.88
CA GLU A 165 -4.20 -5.50 -5.70
C GLU A 165 -4.54 -6.89 -5.13
N VAL A 166 -4.75 -7.86 -6.01
CA VAL A 166 -4.98 -9.25 -5.61
C VAL A 166 -3.66 -10.00 -5.64
N ARG A 167 -3.14 -10.38 -4.48
CA ARG A 167 -2.01 -11.29 -4.37
C ARG A 167 -2.48 -12.71 -4.66
N ARG A 168 -2.24 -13.13 -5.89
CA ARG A 168 -2.60 -14.46 -6.39
C ARG A 168 -1.70 -15.51 -5.77
N ASN A 169 -2.23 -16.71 -5.65
CA ASN A 169 -1.55 -17.87 -5.11
C ASN A 169 -1.08 -17.71 -3.65
N GLU A 170 -1.68 -16.76 -2.90
CA GLU A 170 -1.44 -16.53 -1.48
C GLU A 170 -2.76 -16.58 -0.69
N GLY A 171 -2.69 -16.95 0.59
CA GLY A 171 -3.88 -16.96 1.44
C GLY A 171 -3.63 -17.35 2.89
N LEU A 172 -4.45 -16.82 3.79
CA LEU A 172 -4.54 -17.29 5.17
C LEU A 172 -5.59 -18.39 5.29
N VAL A 173 -5.18 -19.54 5.80
CA VAL A 173 -6.07 -20.68 6.06
C VAL A 173 -5.97 -21.14 7.51
N LYS A 174 -7.04 -21.79 7.98
CA LYS A 174 -7.08 -22.50 9.26
C LYS A 174 -7.53 -23.92 8.98
N LEU A 175 -6.77 -24.90 9.48
CA LEU A 175 -7.17 -26.29 9.37
C LEU A 175 -8.37 -26.54 10.29
N SER A 176 -9.47 -27.08 9.77
CA SER A 176 -10.74 -27.24 10.51
C SER A 176 -10.61 -28.13 11.76
N TRP A 177 -9.62 -29.01 11.78
CA TRP A 177 -9.28 -29.92 12.87
C TRP A 177 -8.13 -29.40 13.76
N SER A 178 -7.58 -28.22 13.48
CA SER A 178 -6.49 -27.61 14.25
C SER A 178 -6.85 -26.19 14.72
N GLY A 179 -6.17 -25.75 15.79
CA GLY A 179 -6.17 -24.33 16.18
C GLY A 179 -5.24 -23.47 15.34
N ASP A 180 -4.37 -24.11 14.54
CA ASP A 180 -3.29 -23.44 13.82
C ASP A 180 -3.77 -22.65 12.60
N ILE A 181 -3.17 -21.47 12.44
CA ILE A 181 -3.37 -20.59 11.30
C ILE A 181 -2.12 -20.63 10.44
N LEU A 182 -2.30 -20.78 9.13
CA LEU A 182 -1.23 -20.93 8.15
C LEU A 182 -1.31 -19.78 7.16
N MET A 183 -0.15 -19.20 6.83
CA MET A 183 0.01 -18.34 5.66
C MET A 183 0.52 -19.22 4.51
N LEU A 184 -0.27 -19.35 3.46
CA LEU A 184 0.13 -19.99 2.20
C LEU A 184 0.78 -18.93 1.31
N THR A 185 2.03 -19.18 0.94
CA THR A 185 2.78 -18.36 -0.04
C THR A 185 2.70 -18.94 -1.45
N ASP A 186 2.29 -20.20 -1.56
CA ASP A 186 1.95 -20.87 -2.81
C ASP A 186 0.76 -21.82 -2.53
N VAL A 187 -0.45 -21.34 -2.80
CA VAL A 187 -1.69 -22.10 -2.59
C VAL A 187 -1.73 -23.37 -3.46
N ALA A 188 -1.29 -23.26 -4.72
CA ALA A 188 -1.30 -24.37 -5.67
C ALA A 188 -0.34 -25.50 -5.24
N ALA A 189 0.85 -25.15 -4.73
CA ALA A 189 1.82 -26.11 -4.22
C ALA A 189 1.62 -26.48 -2.73
N GLY A 190 0.71 -25.79 -2.03
CA GLY A 190 0.48 -25.97 -0.59
C GLY A 190 1.67 -25.56 0.28
N GLN A 191 2.50 -24.63 -0.20
CA GLN A 191 3.65 -24.13 0.53
C GLN A 191 3.25 -22.92 1.38
N GLY A 192 3.89 -22.81 2.53
CA GLY A 192 3.56 -21.78 3.50
C GLY A 192 4.24 -22.05 4.83
N TYR A 193 3.75 -21.35 5.85
CA TYR A 193 4.24 -21.46 7.21
C TYR A 193 3.12 -21.24 8.22
N LYS A 194 3.31 -21.78 9.43
CA LYS A 194 2.45 -21.50 10.57
C LYS A 194 2.68 -20.07 11.06
N LEU A 195 1.60 -19.32 11.21
CA LEU A 195 1.63 -18.03 11.89
C LEU A 195 1.64 -18.24 13.40
N SER A 196 2.52 -17.53 14.11
CA SER A 196 2.39 -17.41 15.55
C SER A 196 1.20 -16.51 15.91
N TYR A 197 0.76 -16.55 17.17
CA TYR A 197 -0.25 -15.62 17.66
C TYR A 197 0.19 -14.16 17.52
N GLY A 198 1.48 -13.89 17.74
CA GLY A 198 2.08 -12.55 17.55
C GLY A 198 1.95 -12.09 16.10
N ASP A 199 2.37 -12.92 15.14
CA ASP A 199 2.28 -12.58 13.72
C ASP A 199 0.83 -12.36 13.27
N TRP A 200 -0.10 -13.20 13.75
CA TRP A 200 -1.52 -13.06 13.41
C TRP A 200 -2.14 -11.80 14.02
N ARG A 201 -1.76 -11.43 15.24
CA ARG A 201 -2.13 -10.18 15.88
C ARG A 201 -1.56 -8.98 15.14
N ASP A 202 -0.30 -9.04 14.72
CA ASP A 202 0.38 -7.93 14.05
C ASP A 202 -0.22 -7.67 12.65
N LEU A 203 -0.89 -8.66 12.06
CA LEU A 203 -1.76 -8.49 10.87
C LEU A 203 -3.17 -7.99 11.20
N SER A 204 -3.48 -7.68 12.46
CA SER A 204 -4.81 -7.28 12.95
C SER A 204 -5.89 -8.35 12.79
N PHE A 205 -5.51 -9.60 13.10
CA PHE A 205 -6.38 -10.77 13.18
C PHE A 205 -7.26 -10.97 11.93
N PRO A 206 -6.66 -11.14 10.73
CA PRO A 206 -7.42 -11.47 9.53
C PRO A 206 -8.16 -12.79 9.68
N THR A 207 -9.27 -12.89 8.97
CA THR A 207 -10.17 -14.06 9.01
C THR A 207 -9.59 -15.14 8.10
N PRO A 208 -9.05 -16.25 8.65
CA PRO A 208 -8.54 -17.32 7.82
C PRO A 208 -9.69 -18.09 7.17
N MET A 209 -9.47 -18.57 5.95
CA MET A 209 -10.38 -19.52 5.32
C MET A 209 -10.26 -20.88 6.02
N SER A 210 -11.37 -21.41 6.52
CA SER A 210 -11.38 -22.75 7.14
C SER A 210 -11.31 -23.82 6.06
N VAL A 211 -10.31 -24.70 6.13
CA VAL A 211 -10.10 -25.81 5.17
C VAL A 211 -9.80 -27.10 5.91
N THR A 212 -10.19 -28.25 5.37
CA THR A 212 -9.85 -29.55 5.99
C THR A 212 -8.46 -30.04 5.58
N ARG A 213 -8.04 -29.72 4.36
CA ARG A 213 -6.77 -30.10 3.73
C ARG A 213 -6.27 -28.94 2.89
N ILE A 214 -4.97 -28.92 2.61
CA ILE A 214 -4.35 -28.01 1.64
C ILE A 214 -3.73 -28.82 0.50
N SER A 215 -3.46 -28.18 -0.63
CA SER A 215 -2.80 -28.85 -1.76
C SER A 215 -1.48 -29.49 -1.31
N GLY A 216 -1.14 -30.66 -1.86
CA GLY A 216 0.14 -31.33 -1.61
C GLY A 216 0.39 -31.84 -0.18
N ASP A 217 -0.57 -31.70 0.75
CA ASP A 217 -0.40 -32.24 2.09
C ASP A 217 -0.45 -33.78 2.12
N ARG A 218 0.15 -34.37 3.16
CA ARG A 218 0.19 -35.81 3.34
C ARG A 218 -0.07 -36.22 4.77
N VAL A 219 -0.68 -37.40 4.89
CA VAL A 219 -0.84 -38.11 6.15
C VAL A 219 0.03 -39.34 6.08
N PHE A 220 0.90 -39.54 7.07
CA PHE A 220 1.86 -40.63 7.08
C PHE A 220 2.02 -41.23 8.47
N ARG A 221 2.64 -42.41 8.53
CA ARG A 221 3.12 -43.06 9.74
C ARG A 221 4.49 -43.66 9.46
N TYR A 222 5.32 -43.76 10.50
CA TYR A 222 6.58 -44.48 10.39
C TYR A 222 6.33 -45.99 10.45
N ALA A 223 7.08 -46.80 9.69
CA ALA A 223 6.95 -48.26 9.73
C ALA A 223 7.07 -48.86 11.14
N SER A 224 7.82 -48.21 12.03
CA SER A 224 8.06 -48.62 13.42
C SER A 224 7.07 -48.04 14.45
N SER A 225 6.14 -47.17 14.04
CA SER A 225 5.25 -46.45 14.96
C SER A 225 3.78 -46.52 14.53
N PRO A 226 2.83 -46.72 15.47
CA PRO A 226 1.40 -46.60 15.18
C PRO A 226 0.93 -45.14 15.05
N ASP A 227 1.77 -44.17 15.41
CA ASP A 227 1.40 -42.76 15.39
C ASP A 227 1.19 -42.23 13.96
N ILE A 228 0.11 -41.48 13.79
CA ILE A 228 -0.25 -40.85 12.51
C ILE A 228 0.17 -39.38 12.56
N TYR A 229 0.80 -38.92 11.48
CA TYR A 229 1.28 -37.55 11.33
C TYR A 229 0.63 -36.88 10.14
N TYR A 230 0.41 -35.58 10.27
CA TYR A 230 0.09 -34.68 9.18
C TYR A 230 1.32 -33.87 8.80
N GLN A 231 1.54 -33.66 7.51
CA GLN A 231 2.52 -32.70 6.99
C GLN A 231 1.94 -31.88 5.84
N GLY A 232 2.11 -30.56 5.90
CA GLY A 232 1.72 -29.58 4.89
C GLY A 232 2.19 -28.17 5.29
N ALA A 233 2.27 -27.22 4.36
CA ALA A 233 2.62 -25.80 4.61
C ALA A 233 3.63 -25.54 5.76
N GLY A 234 4.75 -26.25 5.71
CA GLY A 234 5.84 -26.09 6.68
C GLY A 234 5.59 -26.65 8.09
N ILE A 235 4.45 -27.31 8.34
CA ILE A 235 4.13 -27.96 9.61
C ILE A 235 4.21 -29.48 9.50
N THR A 236 4.61 -30.12 10.60
CA THR A 236 4.48 -31.57 10.81
C THR A 236 3.98 -31.81 12.22
N VAL A 237 2.81 -32.43 12.37
CA VAL A 237 2.15 -32.63 13.66
C VAL A 237 1.65 -34.05 13.82
N LYS A 238 1.79 -34.60 15.03
CA LYS A 238 1.15 -35.87 15.40
C LYS A 238 -0.36 -35.63 15.52
N LEU A 239 -1.15 -36.44 14.83
CA LEU A 239 -2.60 -36.38 14.89
C LEU A 239 -3.13 -37.17 16.09
N THR A 240 -4.09 -36.59 16.79
CA THR A 240 -4.98 -37.34 17.67
C THR A 240 -6.01 -38.13 16.85
N GLY A 241 -6.63 -39.15 17.45
CA GLY A 241 -7.71 -39.90 16.80
C GLY A 241 -8.87 -39.00 16.36
N ALA A 242 -9.23 -38.00 17.18
CA ALA A 242 -10.29 -37.03 16.85
C ALA A 242 -9.93 -36.14 15.64
N GLN A 243 -8.67 -35.71 15.53
CA GLN A 243 -8.22 -34.93 14.38
C GLN A 243 -8.18 -35.77 13.10
N TRP A 244 -7.68 -37.00 13.19
CA TRP A 244 -7.68 -37.92 12.06
C TRP A 244 -9.11 -38.26 11.60
N ALA A 245 -10.04 -38.42 12.54
CA ALA A 245 -11.47 -38.58 12.26
C ALA A 245 -12.07 -37.34 11.58
N ALA A 246 -11.77 -36.14 12.08
CA ALA A 246 -12.23 -34.87 11.49
C ALA A 246 -11.69 -34.65 10.06
N MET A 247 -10.55 -35.26 9.72
CA MET A 247 -10.01 -35.31 8.37
C MET A 247 -10.65 -36.38 7.47
N GLY A 248 -11.55 -37.22 8.00
CA GLY A 248 -12.21 -38.30 7.27
C GLY A 248 -11.41 -39.60 7.18
N TYR A 249 -10.53 -39.88 8.15
CA TYR A 249 -9.70 -41.09 8.19
C TYR A 249 -8.87 -41.37 6.92
N PRO A 250 -8.10 -40.40 6.40
CA PRO A 250 -7.23 -40.65 5.25
C PRO A 250 -6.22 -41.76 5.57
N SER A 251 -6.07 -42.71 4.65
CA SER A 251 -5.09 -43.80 4.76
C SER A 251 -3.66 -43.25 4.87
N PRO A 252 -2.93 -43.50 5.98
CA PRO A 252 -1.57 -43.00 6.13
C PRO A 252 -0.60 -43.70 5.18
N GLN A 253 0.26 -42.92 4.51
CA GLN A 253 1.43 -43.44 3.81
C GLN A 253 2.42 -44.02 4.83
N VAL A 254 3.02 -45.18 4.54
CA VAL A 254 4.09 -45.73 5.38
C VAL A 254 5.42 -45.18 4.86
N ILE A 255 6.18 -44.55 5.75
CA ILE A 255 7.54 -44.06 5.48
C ILE A 255 8.58 -44.72 6.41
#